data_AF-A0A257QDT8-F1
#
_entry.id   AF-A0A257QDT8-F1
#
_cell.length_a   1.000
_cell.length_b   1.000
_cell.length_c   1.000
_cell.angle_alpha   90.00
_cell.angle_beta   90.00
_cell.angle_gamma   90.00
#
_symmetry.space_group_name_H-M   'P 1'
#
loop_
_entity.id
_entity.type
_entity.pdbx_description
1 polymer ?
#
loop_
_entity_poly.entity_id
_entity_poly.type
_entity_poly.pdbx_seq_one_letter_code
_entity_poly.pdbx_strand_id
1 'polypeptide(L)'
;STTQTPTFLVLVRDPAGRVQTHAISAASARLLQLMHAQPSWAMASLIDALAQELNQSTADLLPLVQRQINQWLDEHIVLAVFGRH
;
A
#
# COMPACT_ATOMS: atom_id res chain seq x y z
N SER A 1 12.02 -18.30 22.78
CA SER A 1 10.92 -17.36 22.48
C SER A 1 10.66 -17.39 20.99
N THR A 2 9.51 -17.89 20.55
CA THR A 2 9.13 -17.84 19.12
C THR A 2 8.82 -16.40 18.77
N THR A 3 9.63 -15.78 17.92
CA THR A 3 9.39 -14.41 17.43
C THR A 3 8.14 -14.43 16.57
N GLN A 4 7.00 -14.02 17.11
CA GLN A 4 5.75 -13.95 16.36
C GLN A 4 5.83 -12.76 15.40
N THR A 5 5.87 -13.04 14.10
CA THR A 5 5.89 -11.99 13.08
C THR A 5 4.56 -11.23 13.13
N PRO A 6 4.57 -9.90 13.24
CA PRO A 6 3.35 -9.11 13.21
C PRO A 6 2.64 -9.29 11.87
N THR A 7 1.31 -9.43 11.92
CA THR A 7 0.45 -9.46 10.74
C THR A 7 -0.24 -8.11 10.61
N PHE A 8 -0.21 -7.52 9.42
CA PHE A 8 -0.91 -6.28 9.10
C PHE A 8 -2.19 -6.60 8.36
N LEU A 9 -3.30 -5.95 8.72
CA LEU A 9 -4.62 -6.18 8.13
C LEU A 9 -5.21 -4.87 7.61
N VAL A 10 -5.86 -4.94 6.46
CA VAL A 10 -6.79 -3.89 5.98
C VAL A 10 -8.20 -4.43 6.12
N LEU A 11 -9.09 -3.60 6.67
CA LEU A 11 -10.52 -3.87 6.75
C LEU A 11 -11.24 -2.98 5.75
N VAL A 12 -11.91 -3.58 4.77
CA VAL A 12 -12.70 -2.86 3.77
C VAL A 12 -14.17 -3.21 3.96
N ARG A 13 -15.04 -2.21 3.92
CA ARG A 13 -16.49 -2.45 3.85
C ARG A 13 -16.92 -2.39 2.39
N ASP A 14 -17.40 -3.50 1.86
CA ASP A 14 -17.87 -3.57 0.47
C ASP A 14 -19.22 -2.84 0.29
N PRO A 15 -19.67 -2.62 -0.97
CA PRO A 15 -20.95 -1.96 -1.23
C PRO A 15 -22.18 -2.67 -0.65
N ALA A 16 -22.09 -3.98 -0.36
CA ALA A 16 -23.15 -4.74 0.31
C ALA A 16 -23.09 -4.60 1.85
N GLY A 17 -22.15 -3.79 2.36
CA GLY A 17 -21.98 -3.52 3.79
C GLY A 17 -21.20 -4.61 4.53
N ARG A 18 -20.60 -5.60 3.85
CA ARG A 18 -19.81 -6.66 4.49
C ARG A 18 -18.39 -6.19 4.73
N VAL A 19 -17.83 -6.59 5.87
CA VAL A 19 -16.41 -6.32 6.18
C VAL A 19 -15.57 -7.44 5.62
N GLN A 20 -14.62 -7.08 4.76
CA GLN A 20 -13.59 -7.96 4.21
C GLN A 20 -12.27 -7.64 4.90
N THR A 21 -11.48 -8.68 5.16
CA THR A 21 -10.18 -8.59 5.84
C THR A 21 -9.10 -9.11 4.92
N HIS A 22 -8.10 -8.27 4.65
CA HIS A 22 -6.99 -8.59 3.76
C HIS A 22 -5.70 -8.54 4.56
N ALA A 23 -4.95 -9.64 4.57
CA ALA A 23 -3.59 -9.63 5.10
C ALA A 23 -2.68 -8.91 4.11
N ILE A 24 -1.90 -7.97 4.63
CA ILE A 24 -0.97 -7.18 3.84
C ILE A 24 0.44 -7.27 4.41
N SER A 25 1.44 -7.06 3.56
CA SER A 25 2.83 -7.02 4.00
C SER A 25 3.11 -5.74 4.82
N ALA A 26 4.22 -5.72 5.56
CA ALA A 26 4.68 -4.51 6.24
C ALA A 26 4.96 -3.37 5.24
N ALA A 27 5.53 -3.68 4.07
CA ALA A 27 5.80 -2.70 3.00
C ALA A 27 4.48 -2.11 2.44
N SER A 28 3.48 -2.96 2.21
CA SER A 28 2.14 -2.56 1.82
C SER A 28 1.47 -1.65 2.85
N ALA A 29 1.59 -1.99 4.15
CA ALA A 29 1.05 -1.16 5.23
C ALA A 29 1.75 0.20 5.28
N ARG A 30 3.07 0.21 5.08
CA ARG A 30 3.86 1.44 5.04
C ARG A 30 3.51 2.32 3.83
N LEU A 31 3.31 1.74 2.66
CA LEU A 31 2.85 2.46 1.48
C LEU A 31 1.51 3.16 1.73
N LEU A 32 0.52 2.46 2.32
CA LEU A 32 -0.77 3.06 2.69
C LEU A 32 -0.61 4.22 3.67
N GLN A 33 0.28 4.08 4.65
CA GLN A 33 0.58 5.17 5.60
C GLN A 33 1.19 6.39 4.89
N LEU A 34 2.14 6.18 3.97
CA LEU A 34 2.75 7.27 3.19
C LEU A 34 1.72 7.97 2.31
N MET A 35 0.86 7.21 1.62
CA MET A 35 -0.23 7.76 0.81
C MET A 35 -1.19 8.63 1.64
N HIS A 36 -1.52 8.21 2.86
CA HIS A 36 -2.37 8.97 3.76
C HIS A 36 -1.66 10.21 4.35
N ALA A 37 -0.39 10.09 4.72
CA ALA A 37 0.38 11.16 5.34
C ALA A 37 0.82 12.24 4.32
N GLN A 38 1.02 11.87 3.05
CA GLN A 38 1.56 12.73 2.00
C GLN A 38 0.64 12.77 0.76
N PRO A 39 -0.59 13.29 0.87
CA PRO A 39 -1.55 13.27 -0.24
C PRO A 39 -1.14 14.14 -1.44
N SER A 40 -0.22 15.08 -1.26
CA SER A 40 0.31 15.96 -2.33
C SER A 40 1.52 15.38 -3.05
N TRP A 41 2.09 14.28 -2.57
CA TRP A 41 3.23 13.65 -3.21
C TRP A 41 2.78 12.88 -4.45
N ALA A 42 3.54 13.04 -5.53
CA ALA A 42 3.40 12.19 -6.69
C ALA A 42 3.76 10.74 -6.34
N MET A 43 3.23 9.78 -7.11
CA MET A 43 3.48 8.36 -6.89
C MET A 43 4.97 8.01 -6.89
N ALA A 44 5.76 8.64 -7.78
CA ALA A 44 7.21 8.44 -7.84
C ALA A 44 7.88 8.78 -6.50
N SER A 45 7.51 9.90 -5.87
CA SER A 45 8.08 10.32 -4.58
C SER A 45 7.71 9.39 -3.43
N LEU A 46 6.49 8.83 -3.45
CA LEU A 46 6.08 7.82 -2.47
C LEU A 46 6.91 6.53 -2.60
N ILE A 47 7.16 6.10 -3.84
CA ILE A 47 7.97 4.91 -4.15
C ILE A 47 9.43 5.15 -3.74
N ASP A 48 9.99 6.32 -4.05
CA ASP A 48 11.36 6.67 -3.65
C ASP A 48 11.54 6.69 -2.13
N ALA A 49 10.56 7.19 -1.39
CA ALA A 49 10.60 7.18 0.07
C ALA A 49 10.52 5.75 0.63
N LEU A 50 9.62 4.92 0.09
CA LEU A 50 9.51 3.52 0.50
C LEU A 50 10.78 2.72 0.15
N ALA A 51 11.36 2.96 -1.02
CA ALA A 51 12.60 2.32 -1.46
C ALA A 51 13.78 2.67 -0.52
N GLN A 52 13.89 3.94 -0.11
CA GLN A 52 14.88 4.37 0.88
C GLN A 52 14.68 3.69 2.24
N GLU A 53 13.44 3.61 2.73
CA GLU A 53 13.13 2.95 4.00
C GLU A 53 13.41 1.45 3.98
N LEU A 54 13.18 0.79 2.84
CA LEU A 54 13.42 -0.65 2.67
C LEU A 54 14.87 -0.97 2.24
N ASN A 55 15.70 0.05 2.00
CA ASN A 55 17.04 -0.08 1.43
C ASN A 55 17.04 -0.92 0.12
N GLN A 56 16.11 -0.59 -0.77
CA GLN A 56 15.90 -1.25 -2.07
C GLN A 56 16.00 -0.23 -3.22
N SER A 57 16.21 -0.73 -4.44
CA SER A 57 16.18 0.11 -5.65
C SER A 57 14.75 0.50 -6.01
N THR A 58 14.50 1.79 -6.29
CA THR A 58 13.22 2.26 -6.84
C THR A 58 12.83 1.47 -8.10
N ALA A 59 13.81 1.13 -8.96
CA ALA A 59 13.54 0.41 -10.21
C ALA A 59 13.00 -1.01 -9.96
N ASP A 60 13.47 -1.68 -8.91
CA ASP A 60 13.01 -3.02 -8.54
C ASP A 60 11.65 -2.98 -7.85
N LEU A 61 11.38 -1.90 -7.09
CA LEU A 61 10.18 -1.73 -6.29
C LEU A 61 8.97 -1.25 -7.11
N LEU A 62 9.21 -0.42 -8.14
CA LEU A 62 8.19 0.17 -9.00
C LEU A 62 7.20 -0.85 -9.58
N PRO A 63 7.61 -1.94 -10.25
CA PRO A 63 6.66 -2.90 -10.83
C PRO A 63 5.84 -3.64 -9.76
N LEU A 64 6.40 -3.83 -8.56
CA LEU A 64 5.71 -4.47 -7.44
C LEU A 64 4.64 -3.55 -6.86
N VAL A 65 4.99 -2.27 -6.63
CA VAL A 65 4.04 -1.27 -6.15
C VAL A 65 2.92 -1.04 -7.16
N GLN A 66 3.24 -0.93 -8.44
CA GLN A 66 2.22 -0.72 -9.47
C GLN A 66 1.24 -1.90 -9.55
N ARG A 67 1.73 -3.15 -9.47
CA ARG A 67 0.86 -4.34 -9.40
C ARG A 67 -0.01 -4.31 -8.14
N GLN A 68 0.56 -3.93 -7.00
CA GLN A 68 -0.17 -3.88 -5.73
C GLN A 68 -1.27 -2.83 -5.73
N ILE A 69 -1.01 -1.64 -6.28
CA ILE A 69 -2.02 -0.56 -6.39
C ILE A 69 -3.16 -0.98 -7.32
N ASN A 70 -2.85 -1.60 -8.46
CA ASN A 70 -3.87 -2.12 -9.37
C ASN A 70 -4.77 -3.14 -8.66
N GLN A 71 -4.18 -4.08 -7.92
CA GLN A 71 -4.94 -5.04 -7.11
C GLN A 71 -5.82 -4.33 -6.08
N TRP A 72 -5.31 -3.30 -5.40
CA TRP A 72 -6.10 -2.55 -4.42
C TRP A 72 -7.24 -1.75 -5.02
N LEU A 73 -7.11 -1.27 -6.25
CA LEU A 73 -8.20 -0.63 -6.97
C LEU A 73 -9.32 -1.64 -7.26
N ASP A 74 -8.96 -2.85 -7.72
CA ASP A 74 -9.92 -3.92 -7.98
C ASP A 74 -10.61 -4.42 -6.70
N GLU A 75 -9.84 -4.50 -5.60
CA GLU A 75 -10.33 -4.89 -4.27
C GLU A 75 -10.99 -3.73 -3.50
N HIS A 76 -11.09 -2.54 -4.11
CA HIS A 76 -11.67 -1.33 -3.49
C HIS A 76 -11.01 -0.94 -2.15
N ILE A 77 -9.74 -1.29 -1.97
CA ILE A 77 -8.92 -0.92 -0.80
C ILE A 77 -8.50 0.55 -0.87
N VAL A 78 -8.15 1.05 -2.06
CA VAL A 78 -7.89 2.46 -2.32
C VAL A 78 -8.80 2.98 -3.43
N LEU A 79 -9.06 4.28 -3.44
CA LEU A 79 -9.85 4.93 -4.50
C LEU A 79 -8.94 5.44 -5.63
N ALA A 80 -9.46 5.46 -6.86
CA ALA A 80 -8.71 5.91 -8.06
C ALA A 80 -8.26 7.38 -8.04
N VAL A 81 -8.66 8.17 -7.03
CA VAL A 81 -8.20 9.56 -6.86
C VAL A 81 -6.75 9.62 -6.38
N PHE A 82 -6.23 8.57 -5.76
CA PHE A 82 -4.84 8.49 -5.38
C PHE A 82 -3.96 8.30 -6.63
N GLY A 83 -3.18 9.34 -7.00
CA GLY A 83 -2.27 9.31 -8.16
C GLY A 83 -2.62 10.30 -9.29
N ARG A 84 -3.62 11.16 -9.12
CA ARG A 84 -3.90 12.28 -10.06
C ARG A 84 -3.21 13.58 -9.62
N HIS A 85 -1.92 13.55 -9.35
CA HIS A 85 -1.10 14.76 -9.23
C HIS A 85 0.28 14.51 -9.84
#